data_AF-A0A961KCX4-F1
#
_entry.id   AF-A0A961KCX4-F1
#
_cell.length_a   1.000
_cell.length_b   1.000
_cell.length_c   1.000
_cell.angle_alpha   90.00
_cell.angle_beta   90.00
_cell.angle_gamma   90.00
#
_symmetry.space_group_name_H-M   'P 1'
#
loop_
_entity.id
_entity.type
_entity.pdbx_description
1 polymer ?
#
loop_
_entity_poly.entity_id
_entity_poly.type
_entity_poly.pdbx_seq_one_letter_code
_entity_poly.pdbx_strand_id
1 'polypeptide(L)'
;CAEGTHDAILLRGLPQALAAQGGDRAFALLHFNGSHGPEYYRKYPDGFEVFTPTCQTTLVNDCDPQSLVNAYDNSIRYTDWVLAQLIGQLDALPDTQVLLLYLSDHGQSLGENGVYLHGLPNAIAPEEQRMIPFLAWMDDDFARAHGLDPATLGQAVPDPQDRIFSTVLGALGVESPAYRADRDVLRPAP
;
A
#
# COMPACT_ATOMS: atom_id res chain seq x y z
N CYS A 1 12.27 13.82 16.77
CA CYS A 1 11.32 13.55 15.67
C CYS A 1 10.17 14.53 15.83
N ALA A 2 9.78 15.27 14.79
CA ALA A 2 8.51 16.01 14.82
C ALA A 2 7.39 14.96 14.97
N GLU A 3 6.72 14.96 16.12
CA GLU A 3 5.87 13.87 16.57
C GLU A 3 4.52 13.85 15.84
N GLY A 4 4.23 12.74 15.14
CA GLY A 4 2.89 12.12 15.20
C GLY A 4 1.88 12.32 14.06
N THR A 5 2.19 12.99 12.94
CA THR A 5 1.15 13.28 11.91
C THR A 5 1.27 12.50 10.60
N HIS A 6 2.36 11.76 10.38
CA HIS A 6 2.64 11.09 9.12
C HIS A 6 2.74 9.56 9.30
N ASP A 7 2.52 8.80 8.22
CA ASP A 7 2.38 7.34 8.24
C ASP A 7 3.55 6.57 8.84
N ALA A 8 4.75 7.14 8.90
CA ALA A 8 5.88 6.52 9.62
C ALA A 8 5.58 6.23 11.11
N ILE A 9 4.59 6.90 11.70
CA ILE A 9 4.15 6.61 13.07
C ILE A 9 3.61 5.17 13.22
N LEU A 10 3.05 4.60 12.15
CA LEU A 10 2.51 3.23 12.13
C LEU A 10 3.60 2.18 12.36
N LEU A 11 4.86 2.52 12.06
CA LEU A 11 6.00 1.60 12.23
C LEU A 11 6.54 1.60 13.66
N ARG A 12 6.10 2.54 14.50
CA ARG A 12 6.62 2.67 15.87
C ARG A 12 6.11 1.52 16.73
N GLY A 13 7.03 0.70 17.21
CA GLY A 13 6.69 -0.40 18.13
C GLY A 13 6.17 -1.66 17.44
N LEU A 14 6.11 -1.69 16.11
CA LEU A 14 5.55 -2.80 15.35
C LEU A 14 6.29 -4.12 15.61
N PRO A 15 7.64 -4.20 15.57
CA PRO A 15 8.36 -5.44 15.88
C PRO A 15 8.06 -5.97 17.28
N GLN A 16 7.96 -5.08 18.28
CA GLN A 16 7.65 -5.46 19.66
C GLN A 16 6.21 -5.96 19.79
N ALA A 17 5.27 -5.33 19.09
CA ALA A 17 3.87 -5.75 19.09
C ALA A 17 3.69 -7.13 18.43
N LEU A 18 4.42 -7.40 17.33
CA LEU A 18 4.41 -8.70 16.67
C LEU A 18 5.02 -9.79 17.58
N ALA A 19 6.17 -9.53 18.18
CA ALA A 19 6.82 -10.47 19.09
C ALA A 19 5.99 -10.77 20.35
N ALA A 20 5.17 -9.82 20.81
CA ALA A 20 4.34 -9.98 22.00
C ALA A 20 3.07 -10.83 21.80
N GLN A 21 2.67 -11.14 20.56
CA GLN A 21 1.47 -11.96 20.29
C GLN A 21 1.59 -13.39 20.83
N GLY A 22 2.81 -13.93 20.94
CA GLY A 22 3.09 -15.24 21.56
C GLY A 22 2.51 -16.46 20.84
N GLY A 23 1.91 -16.28 19.66
CA GLY A 23 1.39 -17.35 18.81
C GLY A 23 2.26 -17.59 17.57
N ASP A 24 2.05 -18.72 16.91
CA ASP A 24 2.83 -19.14 15.73
C ASP A 24 2.57 -18.31 14.47
N ARG A 25 1.53 -17.47 14.48
CA ARG A 25 1.10 -16.63 13.35
C ARG A 25 0.61 -15.29 13.84
N ALA A 26 0.96 -14.23 13.12
CA ALA A 26 0.47 -12.89 13.36
C ALA A 26 -0.09 -12.28 12.07
N PHE A 27 -1.14 -11.48 12.20
CA PHE A 27 -1.66 -10.63 11.13
C PHE A 27 -1.73 -9.19 11.64
N ALA A 28 -1.09 -8.28 10.91
CA ALA A 28 -1.11 -6.86 11.20
C ALA A 28 -1.68 -6.09 10.01
N LEU A 29 -2.62 -5.20 10.29
CA LEU A 29 -3.17 -4.26 9.31
C LEU A 29 -2.68 -2.86 9.65
N LEU A 30 -1.92 -2.25 8.74
CA LEU A 30 -1.51 -0.86 8.82
C LEU A 30 -2.34 -0.05 7.84
N HIS A 31 -3.16 0.86 8.34
CA HIS A 31 -4.01 1.70 7.51
C HIS A 31 -3.36 3.07 7.33
N PHE A 32 -2.86 3.33 6.13
CA PHE A 32 -2.13 4.54 5.77
C PHE A 32 -3.09 5.70 5.52
N ASN A 33 -2.67 6.92 5.85
CA ASN A 33 -3.27 8.14 5.33
C ASN A 33 -2.92 8.34 3.85
N GLY A 34 -1.72 7.87 3.44
CA GLY A 34 -1.27 7.80 2.06
C GLY A 34 -1.33 9.14 1.35
N SER A 35 -1.88 9.13 0.13
CA SER A 35 -2.00 10.31 -0.74
C SER A 35 -3.37 10.99 -0.64
N HIS A 36 -4.06 10.89 0.49
CA HIS A 36 -5.41 11.43 0.64
C HIS A 36 -5.43 12.98 0.52
N GLY A 37 -6.09 13.51 -0.51
CA GLY A 37 -6.25 14.96 -0.74
C GLY A 37 -7.31 15.64 0.13
N PRO A 38 -7.61 16.93 -0.08
CA PRO A 38 -6.96 17.84 -1.02
C PRO A 38 -5.61 18.39 -0.52
N GLU A 39 -5.28 18.24 0.77
CA GLU A 39 -4.02 18.75 1.36
C GLU A 39 -2.83 17.80 1.12
N TYR A 40 -2.50 17.52 -0.15
CA TYR A 40 -1.40 16.59 -0.50
C TYR A 40 -0.05 17.03 0.08
N TYR A 41 0.20 18.34 0.11
CA TYR A 41 1.41 18.95 0.70
C TYR A 41 1.61 18.68 2.20
N ARG A 42 0.59 18.18 2.91
CA ARG A 42 0.68 17.78 4.33
C ARG A 42 0.89 16.28 4.54
N LYS A 43 0.96 15.51 3.47
CA LYS A 43 1.07 14.04 3.55
C LYS A 43 2.50 13.57 3.75
N TYR A 44 3.46 14.47 3.63
CA TYR A 44 4.88 14.18 3.75
C TYR A 44 5.61 15.28 4.53
N PRO A 45 6.69 14.95 5.27
CA PRO A 45 7.55 15.96 5.90
C PRO A 45 8.31 16.81 4.88
N ASP A 46 8.71 18.03 5.23
CA ASP A 46 9.43 18.98 4.35
C ASP A 46 10.61 18.36 3.58
N GLY A 47 11.36 17.43 4.18
CA GLY A 47 12.50 16.75 3.53
C GLY A 47 12.13 15.82 2.37
N PHE A 48 10.84 15.55 2.17
CA PHE A 48 10.30 14.77 1.06
C PHE A 48 9.76 15.63 -0.08
N GLU A 49 9.75 16.96 0.06
CA GLU A 49 9.36 17.89 -1.01
C GLU A 49 10.46 18.01 -2.08
N VAL A 50 10.49 17.06 -3.01
CA VAL A 50 11.49 16.99 -4.09
C VAL A 50 10.97 17.61 -5.38
N PHE A 51 9.72 17.31 -5.74
CA PHE A 51 9.07 17.89 -6.91
C PHE A 51 8.49 19.25 -6.54
N THR A 52 8.94 20.32 -7.21
CA THR A 52 8.57 21.71 -6.89
C THR A 52 8.28 22.52 -8.17
N PRO A 53 7.45 23.58 -8.11
CA PRO A 53 6.67 24.03 -6.94
C PRO A 53 5.51 23.08 -6.61
N THR A 54 4.95 23.20 -5.40
CA THR A 54 3.84 22.37 -4.91
C THR A 54 2.57 23.20 -4.69
N CYS A 55 1.40 22.58 -4.86
CA CYS A 55 0.09 23.17 -4.53
C CYS A 55 -0.12 23.16 -3.00
N GLN A 56 -0.08 24.34 -2.37
CA GLN A 56 -0.11 24.53 -0.91
C GLN A 56 -1.49 25.01 -0.41
N THR A 57 -2.58 24.46 -0.97
CA THR A 57 -3.97 24.85 -0.65
C THR A 57 -4.93 23.66 -0.77
N THR A 58 -6.10 23.78 -0.16
CA THR A 58 -7.22 22.84 -0.32
C THR A 58 -8.03 23.09 -1.59
N LEU A 59 -7.92 24.28 -2.19
CA LEU A 59 -8.59 24.66 -3.44
C LEU A 59 -7.77 24.17 -4.64
N VAL A 60 -7.71 22.85 -4.81
CA VAL A 60 -6.81 22.19 -5.79
C VAL A 60 -7.07 22.60 -7.24
N ASN A 61 -8.29 23.06 -7.54
CA ASN A 61 -8.69 23.57 -8.85
C ASN A 61 -8.13 24.97 -9.15
N ASP A 62 -7.65 25.70 -8.14
CA ASP A 62 -7.03 27.02 -8.30
C ASP A 62 -5.51 26.93 -8.51
N CYS A 63 -4.94 25.74 -8.31
CA CYS A 63 -3.52 25.48 -8.50
C CYS A 63 -3.15 25.32 -9.98
N ASP A 64 -1.89 25.63 -10.31
CA ASP A 64 -1.29 25.13 -11.55
C ASP A 64 -1.34 23.59 -11.54
N PRO A 65 -1.81 22.93 -12.61
CA PRO A 65 -1.96 21.48 -12.64
C PRO A 65 -0.68 20.71 -12.29
N GLN A 66 0.48 21.17 -12.75
CA GLN A 66 1.75 20.50 -12.45
C GLN A 66 2.13 20.64 -10.97
N SER A 67 1.82 21.77 -10.34
CA SER A 67 2.05 21.93 -8.90
C SER A 67 1.22 20.99 -8.03
N LEU A 68 0.01 20.63 -8.47
CA LEU A 68 -0.83 19.63 -7.82
C LEU A 68 -0.25 18.22 -7.98
N VAL A 69 0.16 17.86 -9.21
CA VAL A 69 0.85 16.59 -9.49
C VAL A 69 2.12 16.47 -8.66
N ASN A 70 2.94 17.52 -8.59
CA ASN A 70 4.16 17.53 -7.78
C ASN A 70 3.89 17.24 -6.30
N ALA A 71 2.84 17.85 -5.72
CA ALA A 71 2.45 17.59 -4.34
C ALA A 71 1.97 16.13 -4.15
N TYR A 72 1.22 15.58 -5.11
CA TYR A 72 0.82 14.17 -5.09
C TYR A 72 2.01 13.22 -5.23
N ASP A 73 2.95 13.50 -6.14
CA ASP A 73 4.15 12.67 -6.34
C ASP A 73 5.07 12.67 -5.11
N ASN A 74 5.16 13.79 -4.39
CA ASN A 74 5.88 13.85 -3.12
C ASN A 74 5.20 12.98 -2.02
N SER A 75 3.86 12.85 -2.01
CA SER A 75 3.18 11.94 -1.07
C SER A 75 3.39 10.47 -1.42
N ILE A 76 3.45 10.14 -2.72
CA ILE A 76 3.83 8.80 -3.20
C ILE A 76 5.27 8.47 -2.81
N ARG A 77 6.21 9.41 -3.01
CA ARG A 77 7.60 9.28 -2.57
C ARG A 77 7.72 9.00 -1.07
N TYR A 78 6.91 9.67 -0.26
CA TYR A 78 6.89 9.41 1.18
C TYR A 78 6.33 8.03 1.53
N THR A 79 5.26 7.59 0.86
CA THR A 79 4.70 6.24 1.03
C THR A 79 5.72 5.17 0.65
N ASP A 80 6.43 5.33 -0.47
CA ASP A 80 7.54 4.45 -0.88
C ASP A 80 8.59 4.31 0.23
N TRP A 81 9.03 5.43 0.81
CA TRP A 81 9.99 5.41 1.91
C TRP A 81 9.44 4.70 3.15
N VAL A 82 8.18 4.94 3.54
CA VAL A 82 7.56 4.25 4.68
C VAL A 82 7.48 2.74 4.44
N LEU A 83 7.11 2.32 3.23
CA LEU A 83 7.09 0.90 2.85
C LEU A 83 8.50 0.28 2.89
N ALA A 84 9.53 0.99 2.43
CA ALA A 84 10.91 0.52 2.52
C ALA A 84 11.37 0.37 3.98
N GLN A 85 10.98 1.31 4.87
CA GLN A 85 11.27 1.19 6.30
C GLN A 85 10.52 0.01 6.94
N LEU A 86 9.26 -0.22 6.54
CA LEU A 86 8.46 -1.35 7.00
C LEU A 86 9.11 -2.68 6.60
N ILE A 87 9.47 -2.83 5.32
CA ILE A 87 10.18 -4.01 4.82
C ILE A 87 11.45 -4.24 5.64
N GLY A 88 12.28 -3.22 5.84
CA GLY A 88 13.52 -3.34 6.63
C GLY A 88 13.29 -3.73 8.09
N GLN A 89 12.19 -3.31 8.71
CA GLN A 89 11.84 -3.77 10.06
C GLN A 89 11.37 -5.23 10.10
N LEU A 90 10.60 -5.64 9.09
CA LEU A 90 10.06 -6.99 9.02
C LEU A 90 11.13 -8.02 8.66
N ASP A 91 12.02 -7.70 7.71
CA ASP A 91 13.17 -8.55 7.30
C ASP A 91 14.17 -8.78 8.44
N ALA A 92 14.18 -7.89 9.44
CA ALA A 92 15.01 -8.02 10.64
C ALA A 92 14.38 -8.88 11.75
N LEU A 93 13.16 -9.41 11.57
CA LEU A 93 12.53 -10.28 12.56
C LEU A 93 13.20 -11.66 12.57
N PRO A 94 13.72 -12.13 13.71
CA PRO A 94 14.36 -13.44 13.77
C PRO A 94 13.32 -14.56 13.65
N ASP A 95 13.71 -15.65 12.99
CA ASP A 95 12.93 -16.91 12.92
C ASP A 95 11.46 -16.72 12.50
N THR A 96 11.17 -15.71 11.67
CA THR A 96 9.81 -15.34 11.25
C THR A 96 9.72 -15.37 9.73
N GLN A 97 8.68 -16.01 9.19
CA GLN A 97 8.35 -15.95 7.77
C GLN A 97 7.45 -14.74 7.53
N VAL A 98 7.84 -13.85 6.63
CA VAL A 98 7.11 -12.60 6.39
C VAL A 98 6.54 -12.53 4.98
N LEU A 99 5.26 -12.13 4.92
CA LEU A 99 4.60 -11.59 3.74
C LEU A 99 4.09 -10.18 4.05
N LEU A 100 4.46 -9.22 3.21
CA LEU A 100 3.88 -7.88 3.16
C LEU A 100 3.03 -7.74 1.90
N LEU A 101 1.76 -7.35 2.08
CA LEU A 101 0.87 -6.96 1.00
C LEU A 101 0.53 -5.48 1.17
N TYR A 102 0.73 -4.69 0.12
CA TYR A 102 0.31 -3.30 0.05
C TYR A 102 -0.68 -3.13 -1.11
N LEU A 103 -1.81 -2.48 -0.83
CA LEU A 103 -2.76 -2.05 -1.84
C LEU A 103 -3.37 -0.71 -1.47
N SER A 104 -3.65 0.11 -2.47
CA SER A 104 -4.51 1.29 -2.27
C SER A 104 -5.98 0.86 -2.18
N ASP A 105 -6.80 1.64 -1.48
CA ASP A 105 -8.25 1.48 -1.45
C ASP A 105 -8.93 2.00 -2.72
N HIS A 106 -8.38 3.05 -3.33
CA HIS A 106 -8.75 3.53 -4.66
C HIS A 106 -7.61 4.39 -5.25
N GLY A 107 -7.80 4.86 -6.48
CA GLY A 107 -6.92 5.82 -7.14
C GLY A 107 -7.36 7.28 -6.94
N GLN A 108 -6.87 8.21 -7.75
CA GLN A 108 -7.05 9.64 -7.52
C GLN A 108 -7.10 10.41 -8.85
N SER A 109 -8.12 11.26 -9.06
CA SER A 109 -8.13 12.24 -10.14
C SER A 109 -7.43 13.53 -9.71
N LEU A 110 -6.61 14.08 -10.60
CA LEU A 110 -5.75 15.25 -10.37
C LEU A 110 -6.05 16.41 -11.35
N GLY A 111 -7.23 16.41 -11.96
CA GLY A 111 -7.72 17.46 -12.85
C GLY A 111 -8.01 16.99 -14.27
N GLU A 112 -7.82 15.71 -14.57
CA GLU A 112 -8.14 15.13 -15.87
C GLU A 112 -9.61 15.38 -16.21
N ASN A 113 -9.86 16.02 -17.35
CA ASN A 113 -11.22 16.40 -17.79
C ASN A 113 -12.00 17.25 -16.77
N GLY A 114 -11.29 18.01 -15.91
CA GLY A 114 -11.89 18.83 -14.85
C GLY A 114 -12.36 18.03 -13.63
N VAL A 115 -12.01 16.75 -13.55
CA VAL A 115 -12.32 15.89 -12.39
C VAL A 115 -11.17 15.94 -11.41
N TYR A 116 -11.50 16.24 -10.15
CA TYR A 116 -10.56 16.21 -9.03
C TYR A 116 -11.08 15.25 -7.97
N LEU A 117 -10.19 14.90 -7.04
CA LEU A 117 -10.51 14.04 -5.92
C LEU A 117 -10.83 12.59 -6.36
N HIS A 118 -11.67 11.91 -5.60
CA HIS A 118 -12.15 10.56 -5.87
C HIS A 118 -13.60 10.45 -5.37
N GLY A 119 -14.21 9.27 -5.55
CA GLY A 119 -15.56 8.99 -5.07
C GLY A 119 -16.65 9.12 -6.14
N LEU A 120 -16.27 9.14 -7.42
CA LEU A 120 -17.26 8.98 -8.50
C LEU A 120 -17.85 7.55 -8.46
N PRO A 121 -19.13 7.37 -8.81
CA PRO A 121 -19.71 6.04 -8.92
C PRO A 121 -18.92 5.16 -9.89
N ASN A 122 -18.64 3.90 -9.53
CA ASN A 122 -17.81 2.98 -10.34
C ASN A 122 -18.21 2.88 -11.83
N ALA A 123 -19.51 3.02 -12.14
CA ALA A 123 -20.01 2.96 -13.52
C ALA A 123 -19.50 4.12 -14.41
N ILE A 124 -19.06 5.22 -13.80
CA ILE A 124 -18.58 6.43 -14.49
C ILE A 124 -17.21 6.91 -13.98
N ALA A 125 -16.65 6.24 -12.97
CA ALA A 125 -15.37 6.63 -12.40
C ALA A 125 -14.25 6.43 -13.44
N PRO A 126 -13.38 7.43 -13.63
CA PRO A 126 -12.30 7.35 -14.59
C PRO A 126 -11.25 6.34 -14.12
N GLU A 127 -10.38 5.92 -15.02
CA GLU A 127 -9.39 4.88 -14.75
C GLU A 127 -8.45 5.26 -13.60
N GLU A 128 -8.12 6.55 -13.51
CA GLU A 128 -7.29 7.15 -12.46
C GLU A 128 -7.86 6.91 -11.06
N GLN A 129 -9.19 6.76 -10.88
CA GLN A 129 -9.81 6.43 -9.58
C GLN A 129 -9.89 4.92 -9.31
N ARG A 130 -9.68 4.07 -10.32
CA ARG A 130 -9.92 2.62 -10.24
C ARG A 130 -8.64 1.79 -10.32
N MET A 131 -7.62 2.28 -11.04
CA MET A 131 -6.30 1.65 -11.04
C MET A 131 -5.56 1.99 -9.76
N ILE A 132 -5.07 0.95 -9.09
CA ILE A 132 -4.38 1.05 -7.82
C ILE A 132 -3.07 0.27 -7.84
N PRO A 133 -2.05 0.74 -7.10
CA PRO A 133 -0.88 -0.08 -6.84
C PRO A 133 -1.28 -1.30 -6.00
N PHE A 134 -0.72 -2.45 -6.37
CA PHE A 134 -0.73 -3.67 -5.57
C PHE A 134 0.69 -4.21 -5.54
N LEU A 135 1.26 -4.37 -4.35
CA LEU A 135 2.61 -4.87 -4.14
C LEU A 135 2.56 -6.06 -3.18
N ALA A 136 3.33 -7.09 -3.51
CA ALA A 136 3.64 -8.18 -2.61
C ALA A 136 5.15 -8.25 -2.43
N TRP A 137 5.59 -8.22 -1.18
CA TRP A 137 6.97 -8.50 -0.79
C TRP A 137 6.95 -9.66 0.19
N MET A 138 7.94 -10.54 0.10
CA MET A 138 8.11 -11.65 1.02
C MET A 138 9.59 -11.91 1.22
N ASP A 139 9.95 -12.42 2.40
CA ASP A 139 11.30 -12.90 2.64
C ASP A 139 11.54 -14.27 1.99
N ASP A 140 12.80 -14.66 1.94
CA ASP A 140 13.23 -15.92 1.33
C ASP A 140 12.67 -17.15 2.09
N ASP A 141 12.44 -17.04 3.40
CA ASP A 141 11.92 -18.11 4.23
C ASP A 141 10.44 -18.39 3.93
N PHE A 142 9.63 -17.34 3.82
CA PHE A 142 8.23 -17.41 3.38
C PHE A 142 8.13 -17.98 1.97
N ALA A 143 8.94 -17.46 1.03
CA ALA A 143 8.93 -17.95 -0.35
C ALA A 143 9.24 -19.45 -0.42
N ARG A 144 10.28 -19.93 0.28
CA ARG A 144 10.62 -21.35 0.34
C ARG A 144 9.53 -22.20 1.00
N ALA A 145 9.00 -21.75 2.14
CA ALA A 145 7.98 -22.50 2.88
C ALA A 145 6.69 -22.69 2.08
N HIS A 146 6.35 -21.71 1.23
CA HIS A 146 5.17 -21.73 0.38
C HIS A 146 5.43 -22.21 -1.06
N GLY A 147 6.67 -22.61 -1.38
CA GLY A 147 7.04 -23.08 -2.73
C GLY A 147 6.88 -22.02 -3.81
N LEU A 148 7.08 -20.75 -3.46
CA LEU A 148 6.92 -19.60 -4.35
C LEU A 148 8.25 -19.29 -5.04
N ASP A 149 8.18 -19.03 -6.33
CA ASP A 149 9.26 -18.38 -7.07
C ASP A 149 8.79 -16.94 -7.40
N PRO A 150 9.37 -15.91 -6.76
CA PRO A 150 9.03 -14.51 -7.03
C PRO A 150 9.15 -14.13 -8.51
N ALA A 151 10.01 -14.78 -9.29
CA ALA A 151 10.13 -14.55 -10.73
C ALA A 151 8.92 -15.05 -11.53
N THR A 152 8.12 -15.96 -10.96
CA THR A 152 6.93 -16.55 -11.58
C THR A 152 5.62 -15.91 -11.11
N LEU A 153 5.65 -15.13 -10.03
CA LEU A 153 4.50 -14.36 -9.58
C LEU A 153 4.20 -13.27 -10.63
N GLY A 154 3.01 -13.34 -11.22
CA GLY A 154 2.63 -12.54 -12.39
C GLY A 154 2.72 -11.04 -12.14
N GLN A 155 3.08 -10.27 -13.18
CA GLN A 155 3.31 -8.83 -13.06
C GLN A 155 2.04 -7.99 -12.90
N ALA A 156 0.88 -8.49 -13.32
CA ALA A 156 -0.39 -7.79 -13.20
C ALA A 156 -1.42 -8.68 -12.51
N VAL A 157 -1.95 -8.20 -11.38
CA VAL A 157 -3.02 -8.83 -10.63
C VAL A 157 -4.32 -8.10 -10.96
N PRO A 158 -5.20 -8.66 -11.80
CA PRO A 158 -6.48 -8.03 -12.09
C PRO A 158 -7.37 -8.09 -10.83
N ASP A 159 -8.02 -6.98 -10.53
CA ASP A 159 -8.92 -6.78 -9.39
C ASP A 159 -8.27 -7.23 -8.05
N PRO A 160 -7.16 -6.59 -7.62
CA PRO A 160 -6.40 -7.05 -6.46
C PRO A 160 -7.23 -7.04 -5.16
N GLN A 161 -8.22 -6.16 -5.06
CA GLN A 161 -9.15 -6.08 -3.93
C GLN A 161 -10.04 -7.32 -3.79
N ASP A 162 -10.42 -7.98 -4.90
CA ASP A 162 -11.19 -9.23 -4.85
C ASP A 162 -10.33 -10.43 -4.42
N ARG A 163 -9.01 -10.27 -4.48
CA ARG A 163 -8.04 -11.35 -4.27
C ARG A 163 -7.40 -11.33 -2.88
N ILE A 164 -7.37 -10.16 -2.24
CA ILE A 164 -6.70 -9.99 -0.94
C ILE A 164 -7.25 -10.96 0.13
N PHE A 165 -8.57 -11.21 0.13
CA PHE A 165 -9.21 -12.09 1.11
C PHE A 165 -8.66 -13.52 1.04
N SER A 166 -8.68 -14.14 -0.15
CA SER A 166 -8.19 -15.51 -0.30
C SER A 166 -6.67 -15.59 -0.14
N THR A 167 -5.94 -14.56 -0.60
CA THR A 167 -4.49 -14.47 -0.43
C THR A 167 -4.10 -14.49 1.05
N VAL A 168 -4.74 -13.68 1.90
CA VAL A 168 -4.43 -13.64 3.35
C VAL A 168 -4.77 -14.97 4.02
N LEU A 169 -5.91 -15.59 3.69
CA LEU A 169 -6.26 -16.90 4.23
C LEU A 169 -5.24 -17.98 3.83
N GLY A 170 -4.81 -17.98 2.56
CA GLY A 170 -3.81 -18.91 2.03
C GLY A 170 -2.45 -18.74 2.71
N ALA A 171 -1.98 -17.48 2.83
CA ALA A 171 -0.72 -17.15 3.50
C ALA A 171 -0.70 -17.58 4.97
N LEU A 172 -1.82 -17.45 5.68
CA LEU A 172 -1.93 -17.87 7.08
C LEU A 172 -2.24 -19.37 7.26
N GLY A 173 -2.42 -20.12 6.17
CA GLY A 173 -2.79 -21.54 6.21
C GLY A 173 -4.15 -21.80 6.85
N VAL A 174 -5.11 -20.88 6.70
CA VAL A 174 -6.46 -21.01 7.26
C VAL A 174 -7.30 -21.94 6.39
N GLU A 175 -7.75 -23.05 6.97
CA GLU A 175 -8.72 -23.93 6.33
C GLU A 175 -10.14 -23.35 6.46
N SER A 176 -10.73 -22.96 5.33
CA SER A 176 -12.07 -22.36 5.30
C SER A 176 -12.78 -22.67 3.98
N PRO A 177 -14.10 -22.96 4.00
CA PRO A 177 -14.90 -23.09 2.78
C PRO A 177 -15.02 -21.77 2.00
N ALA A 178 -14.67 -20.64 2.60
CA ALA A 178 -14.62 -19.34 1.93
C ALA A 178 -13.34 -19.12 1.11
N TYR A 179 -12.30 -19.94 1.32
CA TYR A 179 -11.05 -19.83 0.58
C TYR A 179 -11.25 -20.21 -0.89
N ARG A 180 -10.76 -19.36 -1.78
CA ARG A 180 -10.80 -19.57 -3.22
C ARG A 180 -9.39 -19.54 -3.81
N ALA A 181 -8.90 -20.70 -4.22
CA ALA A 181 -7.57 -20.84 -4.81
C ALA A 181 -7.38 -20.01 -6.09
N ASP A 182 -8.44 -19.80 -6.88
CA ASP A 182 -8.41 -18.97 -8.09
C ASP A 182 -8.35 -17.45 -7.81
N ARG A 183 -8.50 -17.07 -6.53
CA ARG A 183 -8.42 -15.70 -6.01
C ARG A 183 -7.20 -15.48 -5.12
N ASP A 184 -6.32 -16.46 -5.00
CA ASP A 184 -5.07 -16.34 -4.24
C ASP A 184 -3.95 -15.89 -5.18
N VAL A 185 -3.38 -14.70 -4.95
CA VAL A 185 -2.31 -14.14 -5.82
C VAL A 185 -0.99 -14.89 -5.68
N LEU A 186 -0.79 -15.63 -4.58
CA LEU A 186 0.43 -16.39 -4.33
C LEU A 186 0.37 -17.76 -5.01
N ARG A 187 -0.76 -18.14 -5.58
CA ARG A 187 -0.83 -19.36 -6.37
C ARG A 187 -0.52 -19.08 -7.84
N PRO A 188 0.44 -19.81 -8.44
CA PRO A 188 0.60 -19.80 -9.88
C PRO A 188 -0.73 -20.17 -10.54
N ALA A 189 -1.07 -19.49 -11.63
CA ALA A 189 -2.14 -19.97 -12.51
C ALA A 189 -1.72 -21.36 -13.03
N PRO A 190 -2.65 -22.33 -13.09
CA PRO A 190 -2.35 -23.67 -13.61
C PRO A 190 -1.93 -23.65 -15.08
#